data_AF-A0A7W7PKR7-F1
#
_entry.id   AF-A0A7W7PKR7-F1
#
_cell.length_a   1.000
_cell.length_b   1.000
_cell.length_c   1.000
_cell.angle_alpha   90.00
_cell.angle_beta   90.00
_cell.angle_gamma   90.00
#
_symmetry.space_group_name_H-M   'P 1'
#
loop_
_entity.id
_entity.type
_entity.pdbx_description
1 polymer ?
#
loop_
_entity_poly.entity_id
_entity_poly.type
_entity_poly.pdbx_seq_one_letter_code
_entity_poly.pdbx_strand_id
1 'polypeptide(L)'
;MSDNRAPVVHGFTLADIDSLARTAVSAARAVGMDGLTRYQTAWSTIAEHLVEAEEPPSRTELIRAGWRAINAETAACLHARGYRNGHAHQGPASSPRYLQYWNTPLEDNAIDRLVDHLAAVQIGDLFTRAQGEAVEALARHDDHALAAASLGIPYKTFASRLSAARQRFQAAWYAPETAPRLTHHDKRCGSEPSRTHCRAGHELAGENLRIQVRRGGKKERCCRACEHARSKARWQTAHPDGTAAA
;
A
#
# COMPACT_ATOMS: atom_id res chain seq x y z
N MET A 1 -50.91 20.45 -8.58
CA MET A 1 -50.60 19.73 -7.33
C MET A 1 -51.58 18.59 -7.22
N SER A 2 -51.18 17.38 -7.61
CA SER A 2 -52.05 16.19 -7.52
C SER A 2 -52.38 15.92 -6.05
N ASP A 3 -53.65 15.65 -5.76
CA ASP A 3 -54.12 15.40 -4.39
C ASP A 3 -53.59 14.05 -3.90
N ASN A 4 -52.59 14.07 -3.02
CA ASN A 4 -51.90 12.87 -2.50
C ASN A 4 -52.82 12.00 -1.61
N ARG A 5 -54.04 12.45 -1.34
CA ARG A 5 -55.07 11.74 -0.56
C ARG A 5 -56.13 11.05 -1.43
N ALA A 6 -56.11 11.25 -2.74
CA ALA A 6 -56.96 10.48 -3.62
C ALA A 6 -56.57 8.98 -3.55
N PRO A 7 -57.54 8.06 -3.41
CA PRO A 7 -57.27 6.64 -3.41
C PRO A 7 -56.74 6.22 -4.79
N VAL A 8 -55.74 5.34 -4.79
CA VAL A 8 -55.04 4.86 -5.99
C VAL A 8 -55.57 3.48 -6.36
N VAL A 9 -55.18 2.44 -5.62
CA VAL A 9 -55.62 1.05 -5.80
C VAL A 9 -55.90 0.45 -4.42
N HIS A 10 -56.91 -0.42 -4.33
CA HIS A 10 -57.28 -1.13 -3.08
C HIS A 10 -57.56 -0.21 -1.88
N GLY A 11 -57.97 1.03 -2.13
CA GLY A 11 -58.25 2.03 -1.10
C GLY A 11 -57.00 2.68 -0.47
N PHE A 12 -55.80 2.36 -0.94
CA PHE A 12 -54.56 3.01 -0.49
C PHE A 12 -54.36 4.35 -1.18
N THR A 13 -53.88 5.34 -0.43
CA THR A 13 -53.47 6.64 -0.97
C THR A 13 -51.97 6.69 -1.25
N LEU A 14 -51.51 7.65 -2.05
CA LEU A 14 -50.07 7.90 -2.22
C LEU A 14 -49.38 8.22 -0.88
N ALA A 15 -50.08 8.93 0.02
CA ALA A 15 -49.60 9.19 1.37
C ALA A 15 -49.42 7.90 2.21
N ASP A 16 -50.28 6.90 2.01
CA ASP A 16 -50.09 5.59 2.64
C ASP A 16 -48.84 4.88 2.10
N ILE A 17 -48.63 4.88 0.77
CA ILE A 17 -47.44 4.29 0.15
C ILE A 17 -46.16 4.96 0.68
N ASP A 18 -46.14 6.29 0.72
CA ASP A 18 -45.01 7.05 1.28
C ASP A 18 -44.73 6.68 2.75
N SER A 19 -45.79 6.54 3.55
CA SER A 19 -45.69 6.14 4.96
C SER A 19 -45.12 4.73 5.10
N LEU A 20 -45.65 3.77 4.34
CA LEU A 20 -45.22 2.37 4.35
C LEU A 20 -43.76 2.23 3.88
N ALA A 21 -43.35 2.97 2.86
CA ALA A 21 -41.97 3.00 2.37
C ALA A 21 -41.01 3.51 3.46
N ARG A 22 -41.36 4.58 4.18
CA ARG A 22 -40.56 5.10 5.31
C ARG A 22 -40.45 4.09 6.45
N THR A 23 -41.52 3.36 6.74
CA THR A 23 -41.50 2.27 7.73
C THR A 23 -40.59 1.13 7.28
N ALA A 24 -40.65 0.72 6.01
CA ALA A 24 -39.76 -0.30 5.44
C ALA A 24 -38.28 0.12 5.50
N VAL A 25 -37.97 1.38 5.17
CA VAL A 25 -36.61 1.96 5.29
C VAL A 25 -36.12 1.93 6.73
N SER A 26 -36.96 2.33 7.68
CA SER A 26 -36.61 2.32 9.12
C SER A 26 -36.35 0.90 9.64
N ALA A 27 -37.08 -0.09 9.11
CA ALA A 27 -36.87 -1.50 9.45
C ALA A 27 -35.64 -2.11 8.77
N ALA A 28 -35.24 -1.60 7.60
CA ALA A 28 -34.09 -2.08 6.85
C ALA A 28 -32.79 -1.52 7.45
N ARG A 29 -32.09 -2.34 8.24
CA ARG A 29 -30.71 -2.07 8.71
C ARG A 29 -29.65 -2.24 7.61
N ALA A 30 -30.00 -1.88 6.37
CA ALA A 30 -29.15 -2.03 5.20
C ALA A 30 -27.96 -1.07 5.25
N VAL A 31 -26.76 -1.60 5.01
CA VAL A 31 -25.49 -0.86 5.01
C VAL A 31 -24.98 -0.76 3.57
N GLY A 32 -24.44 0.40 3.19
CA GLY A 32 -23.81 0.59 1.88
C GLY A 32 -24.73 1.16 0.78
N MET A 33 -25.96 1.56 1.14
CA MET A 33 -26.92 2.25 0.31
C MET A 33 -27.41 3.53 1.01
N ASP A 34 -27.52 4.63 0.28
CA ASP A 34 -28.01 5.89 0.84
C ASP A 34 -29.51 5.82 1.18
N GLY A 35 -29.98 6.79 1.97
CA GLY A 35 -31.38 6.80 2.44
C GLY A 35 -32.41 7.01 1.34
N LEU A 36 -32.07 7.79 0.30
CA LEU A 36 -32.99 8.10 -0.80
C LEU A 36 -33.18 6.88 -1.68
N THR A 37 -32.11 6.18 -2.04
CA THR A 37 -32.19 4.94 -2.85
C THR A 37 -33.00 3.86 -2.13
N ARG A 38 -32.84 3.71 -0.81
CA ARG A 38 -33.65 2.78 -0.01
C ARG A 38 -35.13 3.14 -0.05
N TYR A 39 -35.45 4.42 0.09
CA TYR A 39 -36.82 4.91 0.01
C TYR A 39 -37.43 4.64 -1.37
N GLN A 40 -36.73 5.00 -2.44
CA GLN A 40 -37.20 4.82 -3.81
C GLN A 40 -37.41 3.34 -4.15
N THR A 41 -36.48 2.46 -3.72
CA THR A 41 -36.59 1.01 -3.90
C THR A 41 -37.83 0.45 -3.19
N ALA A 42 -38.03 0.80 -1.91
CA ALA A 42 -39.20 0.36 -1.18
C ALA A 42 -40.50 0.92 -1.76
N TRP A 43 -40.51 2.20 -2.14
CA TRP A 43 -41.68 2.86 -2.71
C TRP A 43 -42.11 2.18 -4.03
N SER A 44 -41.17 1.98 -4.97
CA SER A 44 -41.46 1.34 -6.26
C SER A 44 -41.99 -0.08 -6.06
N THR A 45 -41.32 -0.86 -5.22
CA THR A 45 -41.74 -2.25 -4.94
C THR A 45 -43.13 -2.30 -4.30
N ILE A 46 -43.43 -1.39 -3.37
CA ILE A 46 -44.76 -1.33 -2.73
C ILE A 46 -45.83 -0.96 -3.76
N ALA A 47 -45.56 0.02 -4.63
CA ALA A 47 -46.48 0.43 -5.68
C ALA A 47 -46.72 -0.70 -6.69
N GLU A 48 -45.67 -1.38 -7.15
CA GLU A 48 -45.75 -2.53 -8.05
C GLU A 48 -46.55 -3.67 -7.40
N HIS A 49 -46.22 -4.05 -6.16
CA HIS A 49 -46.94 -5.11 -5.45
C HIS A 49 -48.41 -4.78 -5.22
N LEU A 50 -48.75 -3.50 -5.02
CA LEU A 50 -50.12 -3.04 -4.87
C LEU A 50 -50.93 -3.14 -6.16
N VAL A 51 -50.31 -2.83 -7.31
CA VAL A 51 -50.96 -2.91 -8.63
C VAL A 51 -51.11 -4.37 -9.09
N GLU A 52 -50.14 -5.22 -8.77
CA GLU A 52 -50.15 -6.65 -9.15
C GLU A 52 -51.10 -7.50 -8.30
N ALA A 53 -51.45 -7.06 -7.09
CA ALA A 53 -52.32 -7.82 -6.20
C ALA A 53 -53.77 -7.81 -6.69
N GLU A 54 -54.36 -9.00 -6.89
CA GLU A 54 -55.78 -9.15 -7.25
C GLU A 54 -56.71 -8.80 -6.08
N GLU A 55 -56.28 -9.10 -4.85
CA GLU A 55 -56.96 -8.79 -3.59
C GLU A 55 -56.21 -7.71 -2.80
N PRO A 56 -56.89 -6.92 -1.96
CA PRO A 56 -56.25 -5.83 -1.22
C PRO A 56 -55.17 -6.35 -0.25
N PRO A 57 -53.87 -6.07 -0.47
CA PRO A 57 -52.81 -6.58 0.37
C PRO A 57 -52.79 -5.88 1.73
N SER A 58 -52.32 -6.59 2.76
CA SER A 58 -52.20 -5.99 4.08
C SER A 58 -51.04 -4.98 4.14
N ARG A 59 -51.15 -3.97 5.02
CA ARG A 59 -50.05 -3.01 5.28
C ARG A 59 -48.74 -3.72 5.64
N THR A 60 -48.83 -4.80 6.42
CA THR A 60 -47.66 -5.58 6.85
C THR A 60 -47.00 -6.30 5.67
N GLU A 61 -47.77 -6.83 4.72
CA GLU A 61 -47.22 -7.43 3.49
C GLU A 61 -46.49 -6.42 2.64
N LEU A 62 -47.07 -5.23 2.43
CA LEU A 62 -46.43 -4.15 1.69
C LEU A 62 -45.11 -3.70 2.34
N ILE A 63 -45.10 -3.51 3.67
CA ILE A 63 -43.85 -3.19 4.40
C ILE A 63 -42.82 -4.31 4.22
N ARG A 64 -43.22 -5.59 4.31
CA ARG A 64 -42.31 -6.72 4.11
C ARG A 64 -41.82 -6.82 2.66
N ALA A 65 -42.62 -6.44 1.67
CA ALA A 65 -42.22 -6.40 0.26
C ALA A 65 -41.13 -5.34 0.06
N GLY A 66 -41.37 -4.09 0.50
CA GLY A 66 -40.37 -3.02 0.44
C GLY A 66 -39.09 -3.35 1.21
N TRP A 67 -39.20 -3.93 2.41
CA TRP A 67 -38.05 -4.35 3.21
C TRP A 67 -37.23 -5.45 2.52
N ARG A 68 -37.89 -6.44 1.89
CA ARG A 68 -37.20 -7.49 1.12
C ARG A 68 -36.45 -6.91 -0.08
N ALA A 69 -37.08 -5.99 -0.81
CA ALA A 69 -36.43 -5.33 -1.95
C ALA A 69 -35.19 -4.54 -1.56
N ILE A 70 -35.24 -3.75 -0.47
CA ILE A 70 -34.06 -3.05 0.05
C ILE A 70 -32.91 -4.02 0.36
N ASN A 71 -33.20 -5.14 1.03
CA ASN A 71 -32.16 -6.10 1.39
C ASN A 71 -31.60 -6.84 0.17
N ALA A 72 -32.44 -7.16 -0.82
CA ALA A 72 -32.01 -7.77 -2.07
C ALA A 72 -31.07 -6.84 -2.85
N GLU A 73 -31.45 -5.58 -3.01
CA GLU A 73 -30.62 -4.57 -3.71
C GLU A 73 -29.32 -4.30 -2.95
N THR A 74 -29.38 -4.25 -1.62
CA THR A 74 -28.18 -4.13 -0.77
C THR A 74 -27.25 -5.33 -0.95
N ALA A 75 -27.79 -6.56 -0.99
CA ALA A 75 -26.99 -7.75 -1.24
C ALA A 75 -26.37 -7.73 -2.65
N ALA A 76 -27.11 -7.28 -3.67
CA ALA A 76 -26.60 -7.11 -5.03
C ALA A 76 -25.45 -6.08 -5.08
N CYS A 77 -25.63 -4.92 -4.46
CA CYS A 77 -24.60 -3.89 -4.32
C CYS A 77 -23.33 -4.43 -3.62
N LEU A 78 -23.51 -5.14 -2.50
CA LEU A 78 -22.40 -5.73 -1.75
C LEU A 78 -21.67 -6.80 -2.56
N HIS A 79 -22.41 -7.66 -3.26
CA HIS A 79 -21.87 -8.68 -4.13
C HIS A 79 -21.07 -8.08 -5.30
N ALA A 80 -21.60 -7.07 -5.98
CA ALA A 80 -20.89 -6.35 -7.04
C ALA A 80 -19.60 -5.71 -6.54
N ARG A 81 -19.58 -5.27 -5.27
CA ARG A 81 -18.40 -4.75 -4.58
C ARG A 81 -17.52 -5.84 -3.96
N GLY A 82 -17.75 -7.11 -4.27
CA GLY A 82 -16.92 -8.23 -3.85
C GLY A 82 -17.05 -8.63 -2.38
N TYR A 83 -18.05 -8.13 -1.64
CA TYR A 83 -18.38 -8.61 -0.31
C TYR A 83 -19.17 -9.92 -0.40
N ARG A 84 -18.81 -10.92 0.40
CA ARG A 84 -19.70 -12.08 0.60
C ARG A 84 -20.91 -11.67 1.43
N ASN A 85 -22.09 -12.12 1.01
CA ASN A 85 -23.37 -11.84 1.66
C ASN A 85 -23.27 -11.98 3.19
N GLY A 86 -23.70 -10.95 3.92
CA GLY A 86 -23.79 -10.96 5.39
C GLY A 86 -22.51 -10.61 6.15
N HIS A 87 -21.38 -10.39 5.49
CA HIS A 87 -20.09 -10.15 6.18
C HIS A 87 -19.54 -8.73 6.06
N ALA A 88 -20.31 -7.77 5.51
CA ALA A 88 -19.83 -6.39 5.27
C ALA A 88 -19.27 -5.66 6.52
N HIS A 89 -19.68 -6.08 7.71
CA HIS A 89 -19.23 -5.54 9.00
C HIS A 89 -18.01 -6.27 9.59
N GLN A 90 -17.49 -7.32 8.95
CA GLN A 90 -16.37 -8.14 9.44
C GLN A 90 -14.99 -7.65 8.94
N GLY A 91 -14.92 -6.42 8.45
CA GLY A 91 -13.66 -5.78 8.04
C GLY A 91 -13.13 -6.24 6.67
N PRO A 92 -11.88 -5.85 6.31
CA PRO A 92 -11.30 -6.08 4.99
C PRO A 92 -11.27 -7.55 4.54
N ALA A 93 -11.18 -8.49 5.49
CA ALA A 93 -11.20 -9.93 5.20
C ALA A 93 -12.54 -10.43 4.62
N SER A 94 -13.62 -9.65 4.70
CA SER A 94 -14.93 -9.98 4.15
C SER A 94 -15.10 -9.73 2.65
N SER A 95 -14.12 -9.06 2.02
CA SER A 95 -14.12 -8.73 0.59
C SER A 95 -12.82 -9.13 -0.13
N PRO A 96 -12.42 -10.41 -0.10
CA PRO A 96 -11.11 -10.85 -0.59
C PRO A 96 -10.92 -10.56 -2.09
N ARG A 97 -11.98 -10.64 -2.92
CA ARG A 97 -11.89 -10.34 -4.36
C ARG A 97 -11.83 -8.85 -4.66
N TYR A 98 -12.47 -8.02 -3.84
CA TYR A 98 -12.37 -6.57 -3.94
C TYR A 98 -10.96 -6.11 -3.58
N LEU A 99 -10.42 -6.62 -2.47
CA LEU A 99 -9.03 -6.39 -2.10
C LEU A 99 -8.07 -6.94 -3.15
N GLN A 100 -8.39 -8.08 -3.77
CA GLN A 100 -7.61 -8.61 -4.87
C GLN A 100 -7.66 -7.64 -6.04
N TYR A 101 -8.81 -7.20 -6.54
CA TYR A 101 -8.86 -6.29 -7.70
C TYR A 101 -8.11 -4.97 -7.46
N TRP A 102 -8.31 -4.31 -6.31
CA TRP A 102 -7.70 -3.01 -6.03
C TRP A 102 -6.26 -3.08 -5.50
N ASN A 103 -5.87 -4.18 -4.87
CA ASN A 103 -4.50 -4.40 -4.37
C ASN A 103 -3.76 -5.48 -5.17
N THR A 104 -4.26 -5.87 -6.35
CA THR A 104 -3.46 -6.64 -7.29
C THR A 104 -2.30 -5.73 -7.62
N PRO A 105 -1.06 -6.09 -7.23
CA PRO A 105 0.10 -5.35 -7.70
C PRO A 105 -0.01 -5.36 -9.22
N LEU A 106 0.09 -4.20 -9.86
CA LEU A 106 0.23 -4.15 -11.31
C LEU A 106 1.34 -5.16 -11.66
N GLU A 107 0.96 -6.25 -12.32
CA GLU A 107 1.97 -7.16 -12.85
C GLU A 107 2.91 -6.32 -13.70
N ASP A 108 4.20 -6.63 -13.65
CA ASP A 108 5.27 -5.96 -14.39
C ASP A 108 4.93 -6.01 -15.90
N ASN A 109 4.17 -5.02 -16.36
CA ASN A 109 3.48 -5.14 -17.62
C ASN A 109 4.52 -4.88 -18.72
N ALA A 110 4.45 -5.69 -19.79
CA ALA A 110 5.46 -5.65 -20.84
C ALA A 110 5.55 -4.26 -21.51
N ILE A 111 4.48 -3.47 -21.43
CA ILE A 111 4.39 -2.12 -21.99
C ILE A 111 5.21 -1.14 -21.16
N ASP A 112 5.08 -1.14 -19.83
CA ASP A 112 5.81 -0.25 -18.91
C ASP A 112 7.31 -0.52 -19.02
N ARG A 113 7.73 -1.79 -19.09
CA ARG A 113 9.14 -2.13 -19.36
C ARG A 113 9.64 -1.62 -20.70
N LEU A 114 8.81 -1.71 -21.74
CA LEU A 114 9.14 -1.19 -23.08
C LEU A 114 9.24 0.34 -23.06
N VAL A 115 8.30 1.01 -22.40
CA VAL A 115 8.28 2.47 -22.23
C VAL A 115 9.52 2.93 -21.45
N ASP A 116 9.82 2.27 -20.32
CA ASP A 116 11.00 2.57 -19.52
C ASP A 116 12.30 2.36 -20.31
N HIS A 117 12.36 1.29 -21.11
CA HIS A 117 13.51 1.02 -21.97
C HIS A 117 13.68 2.10 -23.05
N LEU A 118 12.59 2.47 -23.73
CA LEU A 118 12.62 3.51 -24.76
C LEU A 118 13.01 4.87 -24.17
N ALA A 119 12.44 5.22 -23.02
CA ALA A 119 12.78 6.44 -22.29
C ALA A 119 14.25 6.46 -21.87
N ALA A 120 14.79 5.33 -21.37
CA ALA A 120 16.20 5.23 -21.00
C ALA A 120 17.14 5.44 -22.19
N VAL A 121 16.79 4.92 -23.38
CA VAL A 121 17.56 5.16 -24.61
C VAL A 121 17.50 6.63 -25.02
N GLN A 122 16.31 7.22 -25.08
CA GLN A 122 16.11 8.64 -25.45
C GLN A 122 16.84 9.59 -24.49
N ILE A 123 16.83 9.31 -23.19
CA ILE A 123 17.55 10.11 -22.20
C ILE A 123 19.06 9.88 -22.32
N GLY A 124 19.48 8.66 -22.67
CA GLY A 124 20.87 8.32 -22.96
C GLY A 124 21.46 9.17 -24.08
N ASP A 125 20.67 9.50 -25.10
CA ASP A 125 21.08 10.39 -26.21
C ASP A 125 21.37 11.83 -25.75
N LEU A 126 20.88 12.24 -24.57
CA LEU A 126 21.18 13.54 -23.98
C LEU A 126 22.56 13.59 -23.30
N PHE A 127 23.24 12.46 -23.12
CA PHE A 127 24.55 12.43 -22.49
C PHE A 127 25.60 13.10 -23.37
N THR A 128 26.56 13.79 -22.74
CA THR A 128 27.79 14.14 -23.46
C THR A 128 28.56 12.86 -23.76
N ARG A 129 29.40 12.88 -24.81
CA ARG A 129 30.23 11.73 -25.17
C ARG A 129 31.00 11.14 -23.97
N ALA A 130 31.61 12.00 -23.16
CA ALA A 130 32.36 11.59 -21.97
C ALA A 130 31.48 10.96 -20.87
N GLN A 131 30.21 11.36 -20.75
CA GLN A 131 29.24 10.77 -19.83
C GLN A 131 28.79 9.39 -20.34
N GLY A 132 28.45 9.29 -21.63
CA GLY A 132 28.07 8.03 -22.28
C GLY A 132 29.17 6.97 -22.17
N GLU A 133 30.41 7.32 -22.48
CA GLU A 133 31.58 6.44 -22.35
C GLU A 133 31.75 5.92 -20.91
N ALA A 134 31.51 6.77 -19.90
CA ALA A 134 31.59 6.37 -18.49
C ALA A 134 30.48 5.40 -18.08
N VAL A 135 29.25 5.64 -18.54
CA VAL A 135 28.09 4.74 -18.29
C VAL A 135 28.30 3.39 -18.98
N GLU A 136 28.75 3.39 -20.23
CA GLU A 136 29.01 2.17 -20.99
C GLU A 136 30.16 1.35 -20.38
N ALA A 137 31.26 1.99 -19.99
CA ALA A 137 32.36 1.34 -19.30
C ALA A 137 31.91 0.69 -17.98
N LEU A 138 31.06 1.37 -17.20
CA LEU A 138 30.50 0.80 -15.97
C LEU A 138 29.58 -0.40 -16.26
N ALA A 139 28.76 -0.31 -17.31
CA ALA A 139 27.86 -1.40 -17.71
C ALA A 139 28.64 -2.65 -18.13
N ARG A 140 29.81 -2.48 -18.77
CA ARG A 140 30.66 -3.58 -19.23
C ARG A 140 31.45 -4.25 -18.11
N HIS A 141 31.99 -3.47 -17.19
CA HIS A 141 32.95 -3.98 -16.20
C HIS A 141 32.34 -4.24 -14.81
N ASP A 142 31.15 -3.68 -14.53
CA ASP A 142 30.46 -3.74 -13.24
C ASP A 142 31.28 -3.32 -12.01
N ASP A 143 32.42 -2.65 -12.23
CA ASP A 143 33.36 -2.16 -11.23
C ASP A 143 33.87 -0.77 -11.64
N HIS A 144 33.85 0.18 -10.70
CA HIS A 144 34.20 1.58 -10.98
C HIS A 144 35.69 1.79 -11.26
N ALA A 145 36.58 1.02 -10.62
CA ALA A 145 38.02 1.12 -10.82
C ALA A 145 38.42 0.49 -12.16
N LEU A 146 37.86 -0.68 -12.49
CA LEU A 146 38.08 -1.32 -13.79
C LEU A 146 37.52 -0.47 -14.94
N ALA A 147 36.33 0.11 -14.78
CA ALA A 147 35.75 1.03 -15.76
C ALA A 147 36.63 2.27 -15.97
N ALA A 148 37.12 2.90 -14.90
CA ALA A 148 38.03 4.05 -15.01
C ALA A 148 39.34 3.69 -15.71
N ALA A 149 39.92 2.53 -15.39
CA ALA A 149 41.14 2.02 -16.01
C ALA A 149 40.94 1.73 -17.51
N SER A 150 39.80 1.15 -17.90
CA SER A 150 39.47 0.87 -19.31
C SER A 150 39.42 2.12 -20.19
N LEU A 151 39.06 3.26 -19.60
CA LEU A 151 39.03 4.57 -20.27
C LEU A 151 40.35 5.34 -20.14
N GLY A 152 41.34 4.81 -19.42
CA GLY A 152 42.62 5.47 -19.19
C GLY A 152 42.52 6.76 -18.35
N ILE A 153 41.50 6.90 -17.51
CA ILE A 153 41.27 8.11 -16.70
C ILE A 153 41.40 7.85 -15.19
N PRO A 154 41.75 8.88 -14.40
CA PRO A 154 41.72 8.77 -12.95
C PRO A 154 40.32 8.46 -12.41
N TYR A 155 40.25 7.64 -11.37
CA TYR A 155 38.99 7.25 -10.69
C TYR A 155 38.10 8.45 -10.34
N LYS A 156 38.69 9.53 -9.79
CA LYS A 156 37.94 10.74 -9.43
C LYS A 156 37.26 11.40 -10.63
N THR A 157 37.92 11.41 -11.79
CA THR A 157 37.38 11.93 -13.04
C THR A 157 36.23 11.07 -13.53
N PHE A 158 36.40 9.75 -13.49
CA PHE A 158 35.34 8.79 -13.82
C PHE A 158 34.09 8.97 -12.94
N ALA A 159 34.29 9.02 -11.61
CA ALA A 159 33.20 9.21 -10.66
C ALA A 159 32.45 10.55 -10.88
N SER A 160 33.17 11.62 -11.22
CA SER A 160 32.57 12.90 -11.57
C SER A 160 31.69 12.82 -12.84
N ARG A 161 32.19 12.17 -13.90
CA ARG A 161 31.44 11.95 -15.15
C ARG A 161 30.16 11.15 -14.90
N LEU A 162 30.26 10.08 -14.11
CA LEU A 162 29.12 9.24 -13.76
C LEU A 162 28.09 9.98 -12.90
N SER A 163 28.55 10.79 -11.94
CA SER A 163 27.67 11.65 -11.14
C SER A 163 26.88 12.63 -12.01
N ALA A 164 27.57 13.32 -12.95
CA ALA A 164 26.94 14.23 -13.88
C ALA A 164 25.94 13.52 -14.83
N ALA A 165 26.28 12.31 -15.30
CA ALA A 165 25.37 11.49 -16.10
C ALA A 165 24.10 11.12 -15.30
N ARG A 166 24.24 10.69 -14.05
CA ARG A 166 23.10 10.35 -13.16
C ARG A 166 22.20 11.56 -12.90
N GLN A 167 22.78 12.73 -12.66
CA GLN A 167 22.02 13.97 -12.45
C GLN A 167 21.24 14.35 -13.71
N ARG A 168 21.87 14.27 -14.89
CA ARG A 168 21.22 14.55 -16.16
C ARG A 168 20.08 13.57 -16.44
N PHE A 169 20.33 12.28 -16.21
CA PHE A 169 19.32 11.24 -16.37
C PHE A 169 18.10 11.50 -15.47
N GLN A 170 18.33 11.76 -14.18
CA GLN A 170 17.24 12.06 -13.24
C GLN A 170 16.46 13.32 -13.62
N ALA A 171 17.14 14.39 -13.99
CA ALA A 171 16.47 15.63 -14.38
C ALA A 171 15.55 15.41 -15.59
N ALA A 172 15.99 14.61 -16.58
CA ALA A 172 15.18 14.30 -17.74
C ALA A 172 14.05 13.30 -17.42
N TRP A 173 14.33 12.28 -16.60
CA TRP A 173 13.35 11.25 -16.23
C TRP A 173 12.14 11.81 -15.48
N TYR A 174 12.35 12.83 -14.66
CA TYR A 174 11.30 13.44 -13.83
C TYR A 174 10.75 14.74 -14.42
N ALA A 175 11.12 15.14 -15.63
CA ALA A 175 10.63 16.40 -16.21
C ALA A 175 9.13 16.31 -16.57
N PRO A 176 8.33 17.37 -16.33
CA PRO A 176 8.72 18.72 -15.88
C PRO A 176 8.86 18.88 -14.35
N GLU A 177 8.58 17.85 -13.57
CA GLU A 177 8.75 17.87 -12.12
C GLU A 177 10.22 17.89 -11.68
N THR A 178 10.44 18.20 -10.40
CA THR A 178 11.78 18.14 -9.79
C THR A 178 12.07 16.72 -9.33
N ALA A 179 13.18 16.14 -9.81
CA ALA A 179 13.60 14.81 -9.40
C ALA A 179 13.78 14.71 -7.86
N PRO A 180 13.28 13.64 -7.23
CA PRO A 180 13.49 13.40 -5.81
C PRO A 180 14.99 13.15 -5.53
N ARG A 181 15.43 13.49 -4.31
CA ARG A 181 16.82 13.20 -3.90
C ARG A 181 17.02 11.70 -3.79
N LEU A 182 17.98 11.14 -4.53
CA LEU A 182 18.41 9.77 -4.32
C LEU A 182 19.11 9.65 -2.95
N THR A 183 18.51 8.90 -2.04
CA THR A 183 19.06 8.62 -0.70
C THR A 183 19.85 7.32 -0.65
N HIS A 184 19.81 6.51 -1.71
CA HIS A 184 20.42 5.20 -1.74
C HIS A 184 21.85 5.23 -2.30
N HIS A 185 22.76 4.57 -1.58
CA HIS A 185 24.09 4.26 -2.08
C HIS A 185 24.01 3.19 -3.17
N ASP A 186 24.96 3.25 -4.11
CA ASP A 186 25.10 2.24 -5.15
C ASP A 186 25.31 0.86 -4.51
N LYS A 187 24.44 -0.11 -4.83
CA LYS A 187 24.49 -1.46 -4.26
C LYS A 187 25.70 -2.26 -4.78
N ARG A 188 26.28 -1.87 -5.92
CA ARG A 188 27.49 -2.49 -6.53
C ARG A 188 28.76 -2.09 -5.80
N CYS A 189 28.77 -0.90 -5.22
CA CYS A 189 29.69 -0.56 -4.15
C CYS A 189 29.25 -1.35 -2.93
N GLY A 190 29.51 -2.67 -2.96
CA GLY A 190 29.23 -3.58 -1.88
C GLY A 190 29.62 -2.90 -0.59
N SER A 191 28.67 -2.89 0.36
CA SER A 191 28.90 -2.57 1.76
C SER A 191 30.35 -2.85 2.11
N GLU A 192 31.09 -1.84 2.61
CA GLU A 192 32.45 -2.05 3.12
C GLU A 192 32.52 -3.43 3.77
N PRO A 193 33.48 -4.30 3.39
CA PRO A 193 33.51 -5.68 3.86
C PRO A 193 33.33 -5.62 5.36
N SER A 194 32.20 -6.19 5.80
CA SER A 194 31.71 -5.92 7.14
C SER A 194 32.84 -6.27 8.11
N ARG A 195 33.33 -5.31 8.90
CA ARG A 195 34.56 -5.46 9.69
C ARG A 195 34.63 -6.87 10.31
N THR A 196 35.65 -7.64 9.95
CA THR A 196 35.80 -9.03 10.39
C THR A 196 36.31 -9.10 11.83
N HIS A 197 36.92 -8.02 12.31
CA HIS A 197 37.45 -7.92 13.67
C HIS A 197 36.98 -6.63 14.34
N CYS A 198 36.80 -6.67 15.67
CA CYS A 198 36.52 -5.49 16.48
C CYS A 198 37.81 -4.67 16.68
N ARG A 199 37.70 -3.48 17.28
CA ARG A 199 38.87 -2.62 17.56
C ARG A 199 39.91 -3.26 18.50
N ALA A 200 39.49 -4.24 19.31
CA ALA A 200 40.37 -5.01 20.19
C ALA A 200 40.91 -6.30 19.52
N GLY A 201 40.67 -6.50 18.22
CA GLY A 201 41.18 -7.66 17.48
C GLY A 201 40.35 -8.94 17.61
N HIS A 202 39.20 -8.94 18.31
CA HIS A 202 38.34 -10.13 18.35
C HIS A 202 37.57 -10.32 17.05
N GLU A 203 37.51 -11.55 16.57
CA GLU A 203 36.70 -11.92 15.41
C GLU A 203 35.21 -11.62 15.66
N LEU A 204 34.56 -10.96 14.69
CA LEU A 204 33.15 -10.58 14.71
C LEU A 204 32.30 -11.58 13.92
N ALA A 205 32.39 -12.85 14.29
CA ALA A 205 31.63 -13.95 13.71
C ALA A 205 30.93 -14.78 14.80
N GLY A 206 29.93 -15.57 14.39
CA GLY A 206 29.21 -16.50 15.27
C GLY A 206 28.72 -15.88 16.58
N GLU A 207 29.09 -16.51 17.68
CA GLU A 207 28.67 -16.10 19.04
C GLU A 207 29.27 -14.78 19.52
N ASN A 208 30.39 -14.34 18.93
CA ASN A 208 31.06 -13.09 19.29
C ASN A 208 30.41 -11.85 18.68
N LEU A 209 29.50 -12.03 17.72
CA LEU A 209 28.77 -10.95 17.06
C LEU A 209 27.37 -10.78 17.66
N ARG A 210 27.07 -9.57 18.15
CA ARG A 210 25.73 -9.16 18.54
C ARG A 210 25.32 -7.91 17.76
N ILE A 211 24.09 -7.86 17.25
CA ILE A 211 23.53 -6.65 16.64
C ILE A 211 22.72 -5.91 17.71
N GLN A 212 23.13 -4.71 18.06
CA GLN A 212 22.42 -3.85 19.01
C GLN A 212 21.68 -2.74 18.25
N VAL A 213 20.41 -2.50 18.58
CA VAL A 213 19.64 -1.37 18.06
C VAL A 213 19.83 -0.18 19.01
N ARG A 214 20.33 0.94 18.50
CA ARG A 214 20.50 2.19 19.25
C ARG A 214 19.23 3.04 19.20
N ARG A 215 19.16 4.04 20.09
CA ARG A 215 18.11 5.07 20.07
C ARG A 215 18.08 5.72 18.68
N GLY A 216 16.93 5.66 18.00
CA GLY A 216 16.78 6.08 16.59
C GLY A 216 16.82 4.95 15.56
N GLY A 217 16.78 3.68 15.96
CA GLY A 217 16.61 2.53 15.04
C GLY A 217 17.87 2.07 14.30
N LYS A 218 19.01 2.74 14.52
CA LYS A 218 20.29 2.36 13.91
C LYS A 218 20.82 1.05 14.49
N LYS A 219 21.10 0.06 13.63
CA LYS A 219 21.72 -1.22 13.99
C LYS A 219 23.24 -1.08 14.04
N GLU A 220 23.88 -1.51 15.12
CA GLU A 220 25.33 -1.50 15.32
C GLU A 220 25.84 -2.92 15.63
N ARG A 221 26.98 -3.32 15.05
CA ARG A 221 27.65 -4.60 15.37
C ARG A 221 28.51 -4.42 16.62
N CYS A 222 28.22 -5.19 17.66
CA CYS A 222 28.94 -5.18 18.93
C CYS A 222 29.65 -6.52 19.16
N CYS A 223 30.87 -6.45 19.70
CA CYS A 223 31.64 -7.63 20.10
C CYS A 223 31.21 -8.07 21.50
N ARG A 224 30.74 -9.32 21.65
CA ARG A 224 30.35 -9.88 22.96
C ARG A 224 31.52 -9.99 23.93
N ALA A 225 32.71 -10.37 23.47
CA ALA A 225 33.90 -10.43 24.33
C ALA A 225 34.23 -9.06 24.95
N CYS A 226 34.16 -7.98 24.17
CA CYS A 226 34.33 -6.62 24.68
C CYS A 226 33.19 -6.17 25.59
N GLU A 227 31.97 -6.67 25.38
CA GLU A 227 30.83 -6.42 26.27
C GLU A 227 31.03 -7.12 27.62
N HIS A 228 31.40 -8.41 27.62
CA HIS A 228 31.73 -9.17 28.84
C HIS A 228 32.86 -8.53 29.63
N ALA A 229 33.95 -8.12 28.96
CA ALA A 229 35.05 -7.43 29.61
C ALA A 229 34.59 -6.13 30.29
N ARG A 230 33.76 -5.32 29.61
CA ARG A 230 33.20 -4.08 30.18
C ARG A 230 32.22 -4.35 31.33
N SER A 231 31.41 -5.41 31.24
CA SER A 231 30.47 -5.77 32.31
C SER A 231 31.21 -6.33 33.52
N LYS A 232 32.25 -7.14 33.32
CA LYS A 232 33.13 -7.63 34.40
C LYS A 232 33.84 -6.47 35.09
N ALA A 233 34.43 -5.55 34.33
CA ALA A 233 35.07 -4.35 34.88
C ALA A 233 34.09 -3.51 35.70
N ARG A 234 32.88 -3.25 35.18
CA ARG A 234 31.83 -2.52 35.91
C ARG A 234 31.42 -3.22 37.20
N TRP A 235 31.28 -4.55 37.17
CA TRP A 235 30.95 -5.34 38.35
C TRP A 235 32.05 -5.25 39.42
N GLN A 236 33.32 -5.38 39.00
CA GLN A 236 34.48 -5.25 39.88
C GLN A 236 34.61 -3.85 40.49
N THR A 237 34.32 -2.79 39.73
CA THR A 237 34.28 -1.42 40.27
C THR A 237 33.15 -1.24 41.28
N ALA A 238 31.99 -1.88 41.06
CA ALA A 238 30.85 -1.81 41.97
C ALA A 238 31.02 -2.70 43.23
N HIS A 239 31.84 -3.74 43.16
CA HIS A 239 32.04 -4.73 44.23
C HIS A 239 33.54 -4.99 44.45
N PRO A 240 34.30 -4.00 44.98
CA PRO A 240 35.74 -4.14 45.17
C PRO A 240 36.10 -5.28 46.14
N ASP A 241 35.21 -5.59 47.10
CA ASP A 241 35.43 -6.60 48.14
C ASP A 241 34.92 -8.01 47.77
N GLY A 242 34.44 -8.21 46.53
CA GLY A 242 34.08 -9.54 46.01
C GLY A 242 32.86 -10.22 46.67
N THR A 243 32.11 -9.52 47.53
CA THR A 243 30.91 -10.04 48.17
C THR A 243 29.71 -10.01 47.21
N ALA A 244 29.52 -11.11 46.49
CA ALA A 244 28.25 -11.38 45.84
C ALA A 244 27.20 -11.67 46.93
N ALA A 245 26.21 -10.79 47.10
CA ALA A 245 25.05 -11.08 47.93
C ALA A 245 24.33 -12.33 47.35
N ALA A 246 24.15 -13.34 48.20
CA ALA A 246 23.48 -14.61 47.90
C ALA A 246 21.99 -14.41 47.58
#